data_AF-A0A7X3MR79-F1
#
_entry.id   AF-A0A7X3MR79-F1
#
_cell.length_a   1.000
_cell.length_b   1.000
_cell.length_c   1.000
_cell.angle_alpha   90.00
_cell.angle_beta   90.00
_cell.angle_gamma   90.00
#
_symmetry.space_group_name_H-M   'P 1'
#
loop_
_entity.id
_entity.type
_entity.pdbx_description
1 polymer ?
#
loop_
_entity_poly.entity_id
_entity_poly.type
_entity_poly.pdbx_seq_one_letter_code
_entity_poly.pdbx_strand_id
1 'polypeptide(L)'
;MKAFHAAAFGLILSIQAAFAAEPVFPPASRIGLVPPPEMTLSKRFSGFENEERAAVITLMEMPAGAFDQLSAGFTKDVFKQQGLELVTREDVKLGSSPAILISGTMVKPVMGRKWLLLLKDEALTGLVVAQVNGGSEGYSDEQIREALRSVALRHDVSLEEQVSALPFRIVEKSGFRPVRVIAGSSVLFTDGPKDTIKAVEQPMIIVGASLQPVPPSSEQRKQFAQAALYANQVLKNIRIERSDSFRLKGQDWHEIVARAVEAESGQPIVVMQSIRFDGDRYVRIVGLTREEERDRNLPRFRAIADGIETKF
;
A
#
# COMPACT_ATOMS: atom_id res chain seq x y z
N MET A 1 62.16 49.41 19.99
CA MET A 1 62.35 48.07 20.58
C MET A 1 61.08 47.68 21.31
N LYS A 2 60.56 46.48 20.98
CA LYS A 2 59.50 45.70 21.66
C LYS A 2 58.04 46.11 21.42
N ALA A 3 57.41 45.28 20.59
CA ALA A 3 56.00 45.22 20.25
C ALA A 3 55.18 44.53 21.36
N PHE A 4 53.88 44.85 21.43
CA PHE A 4 52.85 43.99 22.00
C PHE A 4 51.65 44.01 21.06
N HIS A 5 51.50 42.94 20.27
CA HIS A 5 50.27 42.65 19.55
C HIS A 5 49.43 41.75 20.45
N ALA A 6 48.37 42.28 21.03
CA ALA A 6 47.34 41.48 21.69
C ALA A 6 46.31 41.07 20.62
N ALA A 7 46.42 39.85 20.11
CA ALA A 7 45.39 39.25 19.27
C ALA A 7 44.29 38.68 20.17
N ALA A 8 43.11 39.32 20.16
CA ALA A 8 41.92 38.79 20.81
C ALA A 8 41.29 37.73 19.89
N PHE A 9 41.33 36.46 20.32
CA PHE A 9 40.63 35.36 19.66
C PHE A 9 39.17 35.37 20.14
N GLY A 10 38.26 35.83 19.29
CA GLY A 10 36.81 35.75 19.53
C GLY A 10 36.31 34.34 19.26
N LEU A 11 35.85 33.64 20.30
CA LEU A 11 35.22 32.34 20.19
C LEU A 11 33.77 32.52 19.69
N ILE A 12 33.51 32.25 18.41
CA ILE A 12 32.14 32.21 17.87
C ILE A 12 31.53 30.85 18.21
N LEU A 13 30.71 30.81 19.26
CA LEU A 13 29.84 29.68 19.56
C LEU A 13 28.71 29.63 18.53
N SER A 14 28.89 28.84 17.47
CA SER A 14 27.82 28.47 16.56
C SER A 14 26.87 27.50 17.26
N ILE A 15 25.75 28.01 17.76
CA ILE A 15 24.63 27.20 18.26
C ILE A 15 24.01 26.53 17.03
N GLN A 16 24.42 25.29 16.74
CA GLN A 16 23.70 24.44 15.80
C GLN A 16 22.40 24.02 16.49
N ALA A 17 21.28 24.62 16.06
CA ALA A 17 19.97 24.08 16.38
C ALA A 17 19.90 22.66 15.78
N ALA A 18 19.86 21.65 16.64
CA ALA A 18 19.59 20.28 16.22
C ALA A 18 18.15 20.23 15.73
N PHE A 19 17.96 20.21 14.41
CA PHE A 19 16.67 19.89 13.83
C PHE A 19 16.35 18.45 14.22
N ALA A 20 15.25 18.25 14.95
CA ALA A 20 14.72 16.92 15.19
C ALA A 20 14.43 16.27 13.83
N ALA A 21 14.93 15.05 13.61
CA ALA A 21 14.67 14.33 12.38
C ALA A 21 13.14 14.15 12.21
N GLU A 22 12.63 14.47 11.02
CA GLU A 22 11.21 14.38 10.75
C GLU A 22 10.78 12.93 10.46
N PRO A 23 9.57 12.50 10.87
CA PRO A 23 9.06 11.19 10.53
C PRO A 23 8.94 11.00 9.02
N VAL A 24 9.40 9.85 8.54
CA VAL A 24 9.23 9.40 7.15
C VAL A 24 8.01 8.50 7.07
N PHE A 25 7.13 8.77 6.12
CA PHE A 25 5.92 7.98 5.86
C PHE A 25 6.14 7.09 4.64
N PRO A 26 5.94 5.76 4.73
CA PRO A 26 5.84 4.94 3.54
C PRO A 26 4.74 5.43 2.59
N PRO A 27 4.89 5.22 1.27
CA PRO A 27 3.93 5.68 0.28
C PRO A 27 2.50 5.27 0.64
N ALA A 28 1.62 6.26 0.68
CA ALA A 28 0.20 6.13 1.05
C ALA A 28 -0.09 5.60 2.47
N SER A 29 0.91 5.43 3.34
CA SER A 29 0.68 5.08 4.73
C SER A 29 0.37 6.32 5.57
N ARG A 30 -0.59 6.18 6.48
CA ARG A 30 -0.91 7.17 7.52
C ARG A 30 0.00 7.06 8.74
N ILE A 31 0.86 6.05 8.80
CA ILE A 31 1.83 5.82 9.86
C ILE A 31 3.23 6.12 9.33
N GLY A 32 3.99 6.93 10.04
CA GLY A 32 5.39 7.22 9.76
C GLY A 32 6.23 7.12 11.02
N LEU A 33 7.55 7.11 10.86
CA LEU A 33 8.51 7.15 11.97
C LEU A 33 9.85 7.71 11.49
N VAL A 34 10.70 8.12 12.41
CA VAL A 34 12.11 8.43 12.14
C VAL A 34 12.85 7.09 12.08
N PRO A 35 13.31 6.64 10.89
CA PRO A 35 13.97 5.35 10.78
C PRO A 35 15.33 5.39 11.50
N PRO A 36 15.77 4.26 12.10
CA PRO A 36 17.13 4.14 12.60
C PRO A 36 18.16 4.48 11.51
N PRO A 37 19.35 5.01 11.87
CA PRO A 37 20.38 5.40 10.90
C PRO A 37 20.69 4.27 9.93
N GLU A 38 20.78 4.55 8.63
CA GLU A 38 21.02 3.57 7.55
C GLU A 38 19.85 2.62 7.24
N MET A 39 18.69 2.70 7.91
CA MET A 39 17.48 2.05 7.41
C MET A 39 16.91 2.84 6.23
N THR A 40 16.46 2.12 5.20
CA THR A 40 15.86 2.69 4.01
C THR A 40 14.41 2.27 3.87
N LEU A 41 13.63 3.04 3.14
CA LEU A 41 12.25 2.66 2.82
C LEU A 41 12.23 1.38 1.97
N SER A 42 11.46 0.40 2.38
CA SER A 42 11.31 -0.86 1.64
C SER A 42 10.50 -0.65 0.36
N LYS A 43 10.89 -1.39 -0.69
CA LYS A 43 10.13 -1.50 -1.94
C LYS A 43 9.16 -2.69 -1.94
N ARG A 44 9.25 -3.57 -0.94
CA ARG A 44 8.59 -4.89 -0.90
C ARG A 44 7.38 -4.91 0.04
N PHE A 45 7.37 -4.05 1.04
CA PHE A 45 6.30 -3.93 2.04
C PHE A 45 6.22 -2.48 2.55
N SER A 46 5.13 -2.13 3.24
CA SER A 46 5.02 -0.83 3.90
C SER A 46 5.94 -0.78 5.11
N GLY A 47 7.08 -0.09 4.97
CA GLY A 47 8.02 0.14 6.07
C GLY A 47 9.46 0.27 5.65
N PHE A 48 10.38 -0.11 6.54
CA PHE A 48 11.80 0.16 6.42
C PHE A 48 12.62 -1.13 6.54
N GLU A 49 13.77 -1.16 5.88
CA GLU A 49 14.71 -2.27 5.98
C GLU A 49 16.16 -1.83 5.89
N ASN A 50 17.01 -2.66 6.49
CA ASN A 50 18.45 -2.66 6.30
C ASN A 50 18.90 -4.12 6.25
N GLU A 51 19.26 -4.59 5.06
CA GLU A 51 19.62 -5.99 4.84
C GLU A 51 20.98 -6.33 5.49
N GLU A 52 21.94 -5.38 5.51
CA GLU A 52 23.25 -5.57 6.14
C GLU A 52 23.16 -5.78 7.65
N ARG A 53 22.20 -5.12 8.30
CA ARG A 53 21.92 -5.24 9.74
C ARG A 53 20.77 -6.23 10.03
N ALA A 54 20.32 -6.97 9.02
CA ALA A 54 19.25 -7.97 9.10
C ALA A 54 17.99 -7.45 9.82
N ALA A 55 17.63 -6.19 9.56
CA ALA A 55 16.60 -5.45 10.30
C ALA A 55 15.46 -5.01 9.39
N VAL A 56 14.24 -5.19 9.86
CA VAL A 56 13.00 -4.75 9.19
C VAL A 56 12.07 -4.07 10.18
N ILE A 57 11.37 -3.04 9.73
CA ILE A 57 10.26 -2.40 10.45
C ILE A 57 9.06 -2.37 9.50
N THR A 58 7.99 -3.08 9.84
CA THR A 58 6.76 -3.15 9.03
C THR A 58 5.64 -2.35 9.69
N LEU A 59 4.89 -1.60 8.89
CA LEU A 59 3.79 -0.76 9.34
C LEU A 59 2.48 -1.31 8.77
N MET A 60 1.49 -1.49 9.64
CA MET A 60 0.19 -2.04 9.29
C MET A 60 -0.92 -1.14 9.84
N GLU A 61 -1.91 -0.86 8.98
CA GLU A 61 -3.11 -0.10 9.34
C GLU A 61 -4.32 -1.02 9.38
N MET A 62 -5.09 -0.92 10.46
CA MET A 62 -6.29 -1.71 10.69
C MET A 62 -7.46 -0.78 11.04
N PRO A 63 -8.72 -1.26 10.97
CA PRO A 63 -9.88 -0.48 11.40
C PRO A 63 -9.70 0.07 12.82
N ALA A 64 -10.23 1.28 13.09
CA ALA A 64 -10.09 1.95 14.39
C ALA A 64 -10.52 1.08 15.58
N GLY A 65 -11.55 0.23 15.40
CA GLY A 65 -12.04 -0.70 16.43
C GLY A 65 -11.17 -1.92 16.72
N ALA A 66 -10.05 -2.12 16.01
CA ALA A 66 -9.22 -3.32 16.18
C ALA A 66 -8.31 -3.28 17.42
N PHE A 67 -8.04 -2.10 17.99
CA PHE A 67 -7.08 -1.92 19.09
C PHE A 67 -7.40 -2.80 20.30
N ASP A 68 -8.64 -2.74 20.80
CA ASP A 68 -9.01 -3.42 22.03
C ASP A 68 -8.90 -4.95 21.86
N GLN A 69 -9.33 -5.47 20.71
CA GLN A 69 -9.20 -6.89 20.36
C GLN A 69 -7.73 -7.33 20.29
N LEU A 70 -6.87 -6.55 19.63
CA LEU A 70 -5.44 -6.90 19.48
C LEU A 70 -4.69 -6.81 20.80
N SER A 71 -4.93 -5.75 21.57
CA SER A 71 -4.27 -5.52 22.86
C SER A 71 -4.58 -6.59 23.90
N ALA A 72 -5.79 -7.17 23.84
CA ALA A 72 -6.20 -8.32 24.67
C ALA A 72 -5.43 -9.60 24.32
N GLY A 73 -4.99 -9.76 23.05
CA GLY A 73 -4.16 -10.88 22.61
C GLY A 73 -2.68 -10.75 23.00
N PHE A 74 -2.22 -9.59 23.47
CA PHE A 74 -0.83 -9.34 23.84
C PHE A 74 -0.51 -9.88 25.24
N THR A 75 -0.58 -11.20 25.39
CA THR A 75 -0.26 -11.93 26.63
C THR A 75 1.04 -12.71 26.50
N LYS A 76 1.71 -12.96 27.63
CA LYS A 76 2.99 -13.71 27.65
C LYS A 76 2.84 -15.12 27.05
N ASP A 77 1.72 -15.78 27.29
CA ASP A 77 1.48 -17.15 26.79
C ASP A 77 1.32 -17.18 25.27
N VAL A 78 0.57 -16.24 24.68
CA VAL A 78 0.42 -16.12 23.23
C VAL A 78 1.77 -15.85 22.57
N PHE A 79 2.57 -14.93 23.13
CA PHE A 79 3.91 -14.63 22.61
C PHE A 79 4.86 -15.82 22.73
N LYS A 80 4.84 -16.54 23.85
CA LYS A 80 5.65 -17.76 24.05
C LYS A 80 5.29 -18.84 23.03
N GLN A 81 4.00 -19.05 22.74
CA GLN A 81 3.56 -19.99 21.70
C GLN A 81 4.13 -19.61 20.32
N GLN A 82 4.15 -18.32 20.02
CA GLN A 82 4.74 -17.75 18.80
C GLN A 82 6.28 -17.72 18.80
N GLY A 83 6.94 -18.12 19.88
CA GLY A 83 8.40 -18.16 19.97
C GLY A 83 9.05 -16.85 20.40
N LEU A 84 8.30 -15.90 20.97
CA LEU A 84 8.82 -14.68 21.56
C LEU A 84 8.92 -14.85 23.09
N GLU A 85 10.15 -14.83 23.60
CA GLU A 85 10.48 -14.98 25.02
C GLU A 85 11.00 -13.66 25.62
N LEU A 86 11.17 -13.64 26.95
CA LEU A 86 11.64 -12.46 27.71
C LEU A 86 10.83 -11.20 27.42
N VAL A 87 9.51 -11.36 27.30
CA VAL A 87 8.62 -10.30 26.85
C VAL A 87 8.46 -9.21 27.91
N THR A 88 8.76 -7.97 27.53
CA THR A 88 8.35 -6.76 28.27
C THR A 88 7.12 -6.15 27.61
N ARG A 89 6.29 -5.50 28.43
CA ARG A 89 5.11 -4.75 27.99
C ARG A 89 5.09 -3.41 28.71
N GLU A 90 4.97 -2.35 27.94
CA GLU A 90 4.95 -0.98 28.42
C GLU A 90 3.81 -0.23 27.73
N ASP A 91 3.02 0.49 28.52
CA ASP A 91 2.08 1.45 27.98
C ASP A 91 2.85 2.77 27.73
N VAL A 92 2.86 3.20 26.48
CA VAL A 92 3.53 4.42 26.02
C VAL A 92 2.53 5.38 25.40
N LYS A 93 2.94 6.63 25.22
CA LYS A 93 2.13 7.66 24.57
C LYS A 93 2.90 8.25 23.42
N LEU A 94 2.27 8.28 22.25
CA LEU A 94 2.83 8.84 21.00
C LEU A 94 2.01 10.08 20.65
N GLY A 95 2.52 11.26 21.00
CA GLY A 95 1.72 12.48 20.95
C GLY A 95 0.51 12.40 21.87
N SER A 96 -0.70 12.41 21.31
CA SER A 96 -1.97 12.21 22.04
C SER A 96 -2.42 10.74 22.08
N SER A 97 -1.89 9.88 21.22
CA SER A 97 -2.34 8.50 21.04
C SER A 97 -1.77 7.56 22.11
N PRO A 98 -2.60 6.78 22.81
CA PRO A 98 -2.12 5.70 23.66
C PRO A 98 -1.59 4.55 22.79
N ALA A 99 -0.51 3.94 23.24
CA ALA A 99 0.11 2.81 22.57
C ALA A 99 0.68 1.79 23.56
N ILE A 100 0.86 0.57 23.09
CA ILE A 100 1.46 -0.53 23.86
C ILE A 100 2.72 -0.95 23.11
N LEU A 101 3.86 -0.86 23.79
CA LEU A 101 5.15 -1.35 23.30
C LEU A 101 5.47 -2.70 23.95
N ILE A 102 5.62 -3.71 23.11
CA ILE A 102 6.11 -5.04 23.46
C ILE A 102 7.51 -5.20 22.91
N SER A 103 8.41 -5.82 23.67
CA SER A 103 9.71 -6.26 23.16
C SER A 103 10.08 -7.62 23.71
N GLY A 104 10.85 -8.41 22.96
CA GLY A 104 11.32 -9.71 23.40
C GLY A 104 12.32 -10.34 22.44
N THR A 105 12.78 -11.53 22.81
CA THR A 105 13.73 -12.33 22.04
C THR A 105 12.99 -13.42 21.29
N MET A 106 13.15 -13.46 19.97
CA MET A 106 12.65 -14.55 19.14
C MET A 106 13.58 -15.76 19.27
N VAL A 107 13.02 -16.92 19.62
CA VAL A 107 13.72 -18.22 19.66
C VAL A 107 13.33 -19.15 18.49
N LYS A 108 12.19 -18.90 17.84
CA LYS A 108 11.69 -19.61 16.65
C LYS A 108 10.71 -18.72 15.86
N PRO A 109 10.54 -18.86 14.53
CA PRO A 109 11.28 -19.77 13.64
C PRO A 109 12.69 -19.26 13.31
N VAL A 110 12.94 -17.95 13.46
CA VAL A 110 14.25 -17.32 13.25
C VAL A 110 14.66 -16.63 14.54
N MET A 111 15.87 -16.91 15.03
CA MET A 111 16.40 -16.24 16.23
C MET A 111 16.59 -14.75 15.97
N GLY A 112 16.29 -13.92 16.95
CA GLY A 112 16.32 -12.48 16.78
C GLY A 112 15.76 -11.70 17.96
N ARG A 113 15.60 -10.40 17.75
CA ARG A 113 14.89 -9.50 18.66
C ARG A 113 13.70 -8.91 17.93
N LYS A 114 12.59 -8.75 18.62
CA LYS A 114 11.34 -8.29 18.03
C LYS A 114 10.64 -7.31 18.95
N TRP A 115 10.09 -6.27 18.34
CA TRP A 115 9.31 -5.24 18.99
C TRP A 115 7.98 -5.10 18.27
N LEU A 116 6.92 -4.86 19.04
CA LEU A 116 5.59 -4.57 18.54
C LEU A 116 5.11 -3.30 19.21
N LEU A 117 4.73 -2.31 18.42
CA LEU A 117 4.07 -1.10 18.89
C LEU A 117 2.65 -1.09 18.33
N LEU A 118 1.67 -1.24 19.20
CA LEU A 118 0.25 -1.14 18.86
C LEU A 118 -0.25 0.24 19.31
N LEU A 119 -0.74 1.05 18.39
CA LEU A 119 -1.20 2.41 18.65
C LEU A 119 -2.70 2.57 18.35
N LYS A 120 -3.38 3.35 19.18
CA LYS A 120 -4.80 3.70 19.01
C LYS A 120 -4.93 5.12 18.46
N ASP A 121 -5.72 5.27 17.40
CA ASP A 121 -6.15 6.54 16.85
C ASP A 121 -7.65 6.50 16.56
N GLU A 122 -8.27 7.67 16.43
CA GLU A 122 -9.70 7.76 16.09
C GLU A 122 -10.00 7.19 14.70
N ALA A 123 -9.08 7.35 13.75
CA ALA A 123 -9.28 6.92 12.36
C ALA A 123 -8.72 5.52 12.05
N LEU A 124 -7.81 5.00 12.89
CA LEU A 124 -7.15 3.70 12.64
C LEU A 124 -6.58 3.06 13.91
N THR A 125 -6.32 1.75 13.84
CA THR A 125 -5.37 1.08 14.74
C THR A 125 -4.09 0.81 13.96
N GLY A 126 -2.95 1.27 14.48
CA GLY A 126 -1.66 1.04 13.85
C GLY A 126 -0.88 -0.07 14.55
N LEU A 127 -0.24 -0.94 13.80
CA LEU A 127 0.71 -1.92 14.31
C LEU A 127 2.04 -1.74 13.59
N VAL A 128 3.08 -1.38 14.35
CA VAL A 128 4.45 -1.27 13.88
C VAL A 128 5.25 -2.43 14.47
N VAL A 129 5.83 -3.27 13.61
CA VAL A 129 6.60 -4.45 14.01
C VAL A 129 8.04 -4.26 13.58
N ALA A 130 8.95 -4.15 14.54
CA ALA A 130 10.38 -4.15 14.25
C ALA A 130 10.96 -5.54 14.55
N GLN A 131 11.88 -5.99 13.71
CA GLN A 131 12.57 -7.25 13.90
C GLN A 131 14.02 -7.13 13.43
N VAL A 132 14.94 -7.62 14.26
CA VAL A 132 16.35 -7.79 13.93
C VAL A 132 16.65 -9.27 14.04
N ASN A 133 17.04 -9.91 12.93
CA ASN A 133 17.39 -11.32 12.93
C ASN A 133 18.83 -11.53 13.41
N GLY A 134 19.10 -12.68 14.03
CA GLY A 134 20.41 -13.03 14.57
C GLY A 134 20.56 -12.76 16.07
N GLY A 135 21.81 -12.61 16.52
CA GLY A 135 22.16 -12.39 17.92
C GLY A 135 22.11 -10.92 18.36
N SER A 136 23.16 -10.46 19.04
CA SER A 136 23.30 -9.07 19.51
C SER A 136 23.75 -8.08 18.43
N GLU A 137 24.11 -8.56 17.25
CA GLU A 137 24.48 -7.72 16.10
C GLU A 137 23.24 -7.02 15.49
N GLY A 138 23.47 -5.98 14.69
CA GLY A 138 22.42 -5.12 14.14
C GLY A 138 22.09 -3.91 15.02
N TYR A 139 20.85 -3.40 14.95
CA TYR A 139 20.43 -2.25 15.77
C TYR A 139 20.27 -2.62 17.25
N SER A 140 20.63 -1.70 18.15
CA SER A 140 20.42 -1.88 19.58
C SER A 140 18.92 -1.80 19.95
N ASP A 141 18.58 -2.26 21.15
CA ASP A 141 17.23 -2.08 21.70
C ASP A 141 16.83 -0.60 21.77
N GLU A 142 17.75 0.25 22.23
CA GLU A 142 17.53 1.69 22.33
C GLU A 142 17.23 2.32 20.97
N GLN A 143 18.01 1.99 19.93
CA GLN A 143 17.82 2.54 18.58
C GLN A 143 16.45 2.17 18.00
N ILE A 144 16.00 0.93 18.19
CA ILE A 144 14.69 0.51 17.72
C ILE A 144 13.57 1.16 18.54
N ARG A 145 13.73 1.24 19.87
CA ARG A 145 12.74 1.86 20.74
C ARG A 145 12.60 3.36 20.49
N GLU A 146 13.70 4.06 20.21
CA GLU A 146 13.70 5.46 19.80
C GLU A 146 12.89 5.64 18.50
N ALA A 147 13.16 4.82 17.49
CA ALA A 147 12.39 4.84 16.23
C ALA A 147 10.90 4.55 16.46
N LEU A 148 10.55 3.55 17.27
CA LEU A 148 9.14 3.25 17.59
C LEU A 148 8.46 4.37 18.39
N ARG A 149 9.19 5.07 19.26
CA ARG A 149 8.67 6.24 20.00
C ARG A 149 8.50 7.48 19.13
N SER A 150 9.20 7.54 18.00
CA SER A 150 9.06 8.62 17.01
C SER A 150 7.87 8.44 16.06
N VAL A 151 7.08 7.38 16.23
CA VAL A 151 5.93 7.11 15.36
C VAL A 151 4.96 8.28 15.37
N ALA A 152 4.60 8.73 14.17
CA ALA A 152 3.70 9.83 13.92
C ALA A 152 2.57 9.39 12.98
N LEU A 153 1.41 10.05 13.12
CA LEU A 153 0.25 9.83 12.28
C LEU A 153 0.00 11.04 11.39
N ARG A 154 -0.52 10.77 10.19
CA ARG A 154 -1.14 11.79 9.33
C ARG A 154 -2.52 11.31 8.91
N HIS A 155 -3.49 12.21 8.89
CA HIS A 155 -4.88 11.87 8.59
C HIS A 155 -5.23 12.06 7.11
N ASP A 156 -4.53 12.97 6.43
CA ASP A 156 -4.74 13.27 5.02
C ASP A 156 -3.61 12.70 4.15
N VAL A 157 -3.94 11.71 3.33
CA VAL A 157 -3.08 11.24 2.23
C VAL A 157 -3.71 11.69 0.92
N SER A 158 -3.00 12.54 0.17
CA SER A 158 -3.54 13.06 -1.10
C SER A 158 -3.82 11.93 -2.10
N LEU A 159 -4.81 12.11 -2.97
CA LEU A 159 -5.12 11.12 -4.01
C LEU A 159 -3.92 10.87 -4.92
N GLU A 160 -3.15 11.92 -5.23
CA GLU A 160 -1.93 11.81 -6.03
C GLU A 160 -0.91 10.88 -5.36
N GLU A 161 -0.68 11.05 -4.06
CA GLU A 161 0.22 10.18 -3.31
C GLU A 161 -0.29 8.73 -3.28
N GLN A 162 -1.59 8.53 -3.03
CA GLN A 162 -2.21 7.20 -3.06
C GLN A 162 -2.03 6.52 -4.42
N VAL A 163 -2.24 7.25 -5.52
CA VAL A 163 -2.02 6.75 -6.88
C VAL A 163 -0.55 6.44 -7.14
N SER A 164 0.38 7.27 -6.64
CA SER A 164 1.82 7.06 -6.81
C SER A 164 2.33 5.78 -6.14
N ALA A 165 1.68 5.39 -5.03
CA ALA A 165 2.00 4.24 -4.21
C ALA A 165 1.54 2.90 -4.80
N LEU A 166 0.70 2.91 -5.83
CA LEU A 166 0.19 1.70 -6.46
C LEU A 166 1.33 0.83 -7.05
N PRO A 167 1.14 -0.50 -7.10
CA PRO A 167 2.10 -1.46 -7.65
C PRO A 167 2.19 -1.41 -9.19
N PHE A 168 1.58 -0.41 -9.81
CA PHE A 168 1.64 -0.10 -11.24
C PHE A 168 1.60 1.42 -11.46
N ARG A 169 1.93 1.84 -12.68
CA ARG A 169 1.74 3.21 -13.18
C ARG A 169 0.89 3.17 -14.44
N ILE A 170 0.21 4.28 -14.70
CA ILE A 170 -0.57 4.49 -15.92
C ILE A 170 0.03 5.68 -16.65
N VAL A 171 0.74 5.42 -17.74
CA VAL A 171 1.43 6.45 -18.53
C VAL A 171 0.51 7.10 -19.55
N GLU A 172 -0.49 6.37 -20.06
CA GLU A 172 -1.53 6.86 -20.97
C GLU A 172 -2.89 6.83 -20.26
N LYS A 173 -3.49 8.00 -20.04
CA LYS A 173 -4.76 8.14 -19.29
C LYS A 173 -5.96 8.41 -20.18
N SER A 174 -5.74 8.81 -21.43
CA SER A 174 -6.77 9.05 -22.45
C SER A 174 -7.90 9.97 -21.97
N GLY A 175 -7.57 10.99 -21.18
CA GLY A 175 -8.51 11.95 -20.58
C GLY A 175 -9.17 11.50 -19.26
N PHE A 176 -8.94 10.27 -18.81
CA PHE A 176 -9.45 9.78 -17.53
C PHE A 176 -8.62 10.32 -16.37
N ARG A 177 -9.29 10.77 -15.31
CA ARG A 177 -8.67 11.25 -14.07
C ARG A 177 -8.98 10.30 -12.91
N PRO A 178 -8.04 10.12 -11.97
CA PRO A 178 -8.30 9.28 -10.80
C PRO A 178 -9.36 9.93 -9.93
N VAL A 179 -10.19 9.10 -9.31
CA VAL A 179 -11.25 9.51 -8.38
C VAL A 179 -10.96 8.99 -6.98
N ARG A 180 -10.56 7.72 -6.87
CA ARG A 180 -10.20 7.10 -5.59
C ARG A 180 -9.33 5.87 -5.76
N VAL A 181 -8.47 5.62 -4.78
CA VAL A 181 -7.78 4.35 -4.60
C VAL A 181 -8.64 3.42 -3.75
N ILE A 182 -8.62 2.13 -4.06
CA ILE A 182 -9.39 1.08 -3.40
C ILE A 182 -8.39 0.05 -2.86
N ALA A 183 -8.39 -0.14 -1.55
CA ALA A 183 -7.57 -1.14 -0.86
C ALA A 183 -6.07 -1.14 -1.26
N GLY A 184 -5.51 0.04 -1.56
CA GLY A 184 -4.08 0.24 -1.87
C GLY A 184 -3.54 -0.47 -3.12
N SER A 185 -4.38 -1.14 -3.89
CA SER A 185 -3.98 -2.01 -5.02
C SER A 185 -4.81 -1.78 -6.27
N SER A 186 -5.85 -0.95 -6.18
CA SER A 186 -6.72 -0.60 -7.28
C SER A 186 -7.02 0.89 -7.29
N VAL A 187 -7.36 1.43 -8.44
CA VAL A 187 -7.78 2.83 -8.61
C VAL A 187 -8.93 2.89 -9.60
N LEU A 188 -9.89 3.74 -9.29
CA LEU A 188 -10.98 4.08 -10.19
C LEU A 188 -10.67 5.42 -10.84
N PHE A 189 -10.82 5.47 -12.16
CA PHE A 189 -10.78 6.68 -12.95
C PHE A 189 -12.11 6.93 -13.65
N THR A 190 -12.30 8.17 -14.06
CA THR A 190 -13.45 8.59 -14.87
C THR A 190 -13.08 9.68 -15.85
N ASP A 191 -13.82 9.76 -16.96
CA ASP A 191 -13.84 10.94 -17.84
C ASP A 191 -15.19 11.64 -17.67
N GLY A 192 -15.25 12.50 -16.66
CA GLY A 192 -16.45 13.24 -16.28
C GLY A 192 -16.24 14.09 -15.02
N PRO A 193 -17.15 15.03 -14.74
CA PRO A 193 -17.00 15.97 -13.64
C PRO A 193 -17.34 15.37 -12.27
N LYS A 194 -17.99 14.20 -12.19
CA LYS A 194 -18.44 13.63 -10.91
C LYS A 194 -17.35 12.81 -10.26
N ASP A 195 -17.16 12.99 -8.95
CA ASP A 195 -16.27 12.15 -8.13
C ASP A 195 -17.00 11.01 -7.42
N THR A 196 -18.31 10.95 -7.62
CA THR A 196 -19.17 9.90 -7.09
C THR A 196 -19.40 8.83 -8.13
N ILE A 197 -19.39 7.57 -7.68
CA ILE A 197 -19.72 6.43 -8.52
C ILE A 197 -21.20 6.17 -8.31
N LYS A 198 -21.99 6.62 -9.27
CA LYS A 198 -23.43 6.36 -9.31
C LYS A 198 -23.79 5.84 -10.70
N ALA A 199 -24.35 4.64 -10.73
CA ALA A 199 -25.04 4.07 -11.87
C ALA A 199 -24.36 4.22 -13.27
N VAL A 200 -23.03 4.24 -13.34
CA VAL A 200 -22.27 4.47 -14.58
C VAL A 200 -22.77 5.70 -15.37
N GLU A 201 -23.08 6.79 -14.67
CA GLU A 201 -23.57 8.03 -15.30
C GLU A 201 -22.54 8.71 -16.22
N GLN A 202 -21.27 8.34 -16.09
CA GLN A 202 -20.13 8.76 -16.88
C GLN A 202 -19.18 7.56 -17.04
N PRO A 203 -18.35 7.53 -18.10
CA PRO A 203 -17.45 6.40 -18.32
C PRO A 203 -16.46 6.26 -17.16
N MET A 204 -16.23 5.03 -16.75
CA MET A 204 -15.32 4.70 -15.65
C MET A 204 -14.39 3.56 -16.04
N ILE A 205 -13.21 3.55 -15.45
CA ILE A 205 -12.25 2.45 -15.59
C ILE A 205 -11.66 2.13 -14.22
N ILE A 206 -11.68 0.85 -13.87
CA ILE A 206 -11.06 0.32 -12.66
C ILE A 206 -9.83 -0.44 -13.09
N VAL A 207 -8.67 -0.08 -12.54
CA VAL A 207 -7.42 -0.80 -12.74
C VAL A 207 -6.99 -1.36 -11.38
N GLY A 208 -6.75 -2.65 -11.30
CA GLY A 208 -6.34 -3.33 -10.06
C GLY A 208 -5.29 -4.39 -10.30
N ALA A 209 -4.26 -4.41 -9.46
CA ALA A 209 -3.25 -5.48 -9.44
C ALA A 209 -3.64 -6.57 -8.44
N SER A 210 -3.41 -7.83 -8.80
CA SER A 210 -3.56 -8.93 -7.88
C SER A 210 -2.49 -8.88 -6.80
N LEU A 211 -2.90 -8.95 -5.53
CA LEU A 211 -1.99 -9.18 -4.42
C LEU A 211 -1.90 -10.68 -4.11
N GLN A 212 -3.05 -11.36 -4.02
CA GLN A 212 -3.23 -12.81 -3.88
C GLN A 212 -4.67 -13.17 -4.34
N PRO A 213 -4.95 -14.43 -4.70
CA PRO A 213 -4.02 -15.54 -4.89
C PRO A 213 -3.24 -15.42 -6.22
N VAL A 214 -2.26 -16.32 -6.43
CA VAL A 214 -1.51 -16.45 -7.68
C VAL A 214 -2.48 -16.67 -8.86
N PRO A 215 -2.20 -16.11 -10.04
CA PRO A 215 -3.02 -16.32 -11.23
C PRO A 215 -3.20 -17.80 -11.57
N PRO A 216 -4.31 -18.16 -12.23
CA PRO A 216 -4.55 -19.51 -12.70
C PRO A 216 -3.56 -19.91 -13.82
N SER A 217 -3.47 -21.21 -14.08
CA SER A 217 -2.68 -21.73 -15.21
C SER A 217 -3.17 -21.15 -16.54
N SER A 218 -2.31 -21.13 -17.56
CA SER A 218 -2.62 -20.56 -18.88
C SER A 218 -3.94 -21.07 -19.47
N GLU A 219 -4.22 -22.37 -19.34
CA GLU A 219 -5.43 -23.04 -19.81
C GLU A 219 -6.71 -22.55 -19.11
N GLN A 220 -6.59 -22.14 -17.84
CA GLN A 220 -7.71 -21.71 -17.00
C GLN A 220 -8.00 -20.21 -17.10
N ARG A 221 -7.12 -19.41 -17.73
CA ARG A 221 -7.22 -17.94 -17.78
C ARG A 221 -8.51 -17.42 -18.42
N LYS A 222 -9.02 -18.10 -19.46
CA LYS A 222 -10.31 -17.74 -20.09
C LYS A 222 -11.46 -17.91 -19.10
N GLN A 223 -11.55 -19.07 -18.44
CA GLN A 223 -12.58 -19.35 -17.45
C GLN A 223 -12.51 -18.37 -16.28
N PHE A 224 -11.30 -18.09 -15.80
CA PHE A 224 -11.04 -17.10 -14.76
C PHE A 224 -11.52 -15.70 -15.16
N ALA A 225 -11.21 -15.24 -16.37
CA ALA A 225 -11.66 -13.94 -16.85
C ALA A 225 -13.19 -13.85 -16.95
N GLN A 226 -13.86 -14.90 -17.43
CA GLN A 226 -15.31 -14.96 -17.47
C GLN A 226 -15.92 -14.94 -16.06
N ALA A 227 -15.41 -15.77 -15.15
CA ALA A 227 -15.86 -15.79 -13.75
C ALA A 227 -15.69 -14.43 -13.07
N ALA A 228 -14.55 -13.76 -13.29
CA ALA A 228 -14.30 -12.42 -12.78
C ALA A 228 -15.29 -11.39 -13.35
N LEU A 229 -15.68 -11.50 -14.62
CA LEU A 229 -16.69 -10.63 -15.22
C LEU A 229 -18.07 -10.84 -14.59
N TYR A 230 -18.49 -12.09 -14.40
CA TYR A 230 -19.79 -12.44 -13.79
C TYR A 230 -19.87 -12.12 -12.30
N ALA A 231 -18.74 -12.02 -11.59
CA ALA A 231 -18.70 -11.65 -10.18
C ALA A 231 -19.04 -10.16 -9.92
N ASN A 232 -19.11 -9.32 -10.96
CA ASN A 232 -19.44 -7.90 -10.79
C ASN A 232 -20.92 -7.72 -10.44
N GLN A 233 -21.21 -7.19 -9.25
CA GLN A 233 -22.59 -6.95 -8.79
C GLN A 233 -23.30 -5.79 -9.53
N VAL A 234 -22.53 -4.88 -10.13
CA VAL A 234 -23.02 -3.73 -10.92
C VAL A 234 -23.60 -4.18 -12.27
N LEU A 235 -23.24 -5.38 -12.75
CA LEU A 235 -23.62 -5.87 -14.07
C LEU A 235 -24.77 -6.88 -13.96
N LYS A 236 -25.86 -6.64 -14.70
CA LYS A 236 -26.96 -7.59 -14.90
C LYS A 236 -27.06 -7.97 -16.37
N ASN A 237 -27.66 -9.13 -16.65
CA ASN A 237 -27.95 -9.60 -18.01
C ASN A 237 -26.72 -9.57 -18.95
N ILE A 238 -25.55 -9.97 -18.45
CA ILE A 238 -24.28 -9.93 -19.19
C ILE A 238 -24.37 -10.82 -20.44
N ARG A 239 -24.08 -10.23 -21.60
CA ARG A 239 -23.98 -10.90 -22.91
C ARG A 239 -22.61 -10.65 -23.51
N ILE A 240 -21.76 -11.67 -23.52
CA ILE A 240 -20.41 -11.61 -24.10
C ILE A 240 -20.52 -11.54 -25.62
N GLU A 241 -19.88 -10.53 -26.21
CA GLU A 241 -19.78 -10.35 -27.66
C GLU A 241 -18.43 -10.86 -28.20
N ARG A 242 -17.37 -10.65 -27.42
CA ARG A 242 -16.00 -11.05 -27.76
C ARG A 242 -15.24 -11.50 -26.51
N SER A 243 -14.43 -12.54 -26.64
CA SER A 243 -13.62 -13.10 -25.55
C SER A 243 -12.38 -13.76 -26.13
N ASP A 244 -11.29 -12.99 -26.19
CA ASP A 244 -10.07 -13.37 -26.90
C ASP A 244 -8.87 -13.44 -25.96
N SER A 245 -8.02 -14.43 -26.19
CA SER A 245 -6.68 -14.49 -25.60
C SER A 245 -5.66 -14.06 -26.64
N PHE A 246 -4.68 -13.26 -26.23
CA PHE A 246 -3.58 -12.87 -27.10
C PHE A 246 -2.31 -12.62 -26.29
N ARG A 247 -1.17 -12.52 -26.98
CA ARG A 247 0.12 -12.20 -26.36
C ARG A 247 0.61 -10.85 -26.86
N LEU A 248 1.01 -9.99 -25.93
CA LEU A 248 1.50 -8.64 -26.23
C LEU A 248 2.68 -8.31 -25.30
N LYS A 249 3.80 -7.85 -25.88
CA LYS A 249 5.03 -7.52 -25.14
C LYS A 249 5.51 -8.64 -24.19
N GLY A 250 5.37 -9.90 -24.63
CA GLY A 250 5.78 -11.08 -23.87
C GLY A 250 4.78 -11.55 -22.80
N GLN A 251 3.77 -10.73 -22.47
CA GLN A 251 2.73 -11.03 -21.49
C GLN A 251 1.50 -11.65 -22.17
N ASP A 252 0.81 -12.51 -21.45
CA ASP A 252 -0.44 -13.09 -21.91
C ASP A 252 -1.62 -12.24 -21.44
N TRP A 253 -2.60 -12.09 -22.31
CA TRP A 253 -3.78 -11.27 -22.08
C TRP A 253 -5.05 -12.07 -22.35
N HIS A 254 -6.10 -11.72 -21.62
CA HIS A 254 -7.46 -12.11 -21.98
C HIS A 254 -8.38 -10.87 -21.94
N GLU A 255 -9.02 -10.56 -23.06
CA GLU A 255 -9.94 -9.42 -23.20
C GLU A 255 -11.35 -9.93 -23.46
N ILE A 256 -12.33 -9.38 -22.73
CA ILE A 256 -13.76 -9.62 -22.93
C ILE A 256 -14.44 -8.28 -23.20
N VAL A 257 -15.25 -8.22 -24.26
CA VAL A 257 -16.24 -7.16 -24.49
C VAL A 257 -17.62 -7.77 -24.35
N ALA A 258 -18.47 -7.15 -23.53
CA ALA A 258 -19.83 -7.61 -23.30
C ALA A 258 -20.80 -6.42 -23.20
N ARG A 259 -22.07 -6.68 -23.52
CA ARG A 259 -23.18 -5.80 -23.15
C ARG A 259 -23.75 -6.25 -21.81
N ALA A 260 -24.24 -5.30 -21.03
CA ALA A 260 -24.90 -5.56 -19.77
C ALA A 260 -25.95 -4.47 -19.48
N VAL A 261 -26.73 -4.67 -18.44
CA VAL A 261 -27.60 -3.66 -17.84
C VAL A 261 -26.98 -3.24 -16.51
N GLU A 262 -26.86 -1.94 -16.29
CA GLU A 262 -26.39 -1.39 -15.02
C GLU A 262 -27.44 -1.63 -13.93
N ALA A 263 -27.02 -2.19 -12.79
CA ALA A 263 -27.92 -2.75 -11.79
C ALA A 263 -28.82 -1.70 -11.09
N GLU A 264 -28.34 -0.47 -10.89
CA GLU A 264 -29.06 0.57 -10.14
C GLU A 264 -30.05 1.35 -11.03
N SER A 265 -29.59 1.79 -12.20
CA SER A 265 -30.34 2.63 -13.14
C SER A 265 -31.11 1.87 -14.21
N GLY A 266 -30.81 0.59 -14.41
CA GLY A 266 -31.38 -0.21 -15.50
C GLY A 266 -30.91 0.20 -16.89
N GLN A 267 -29.90 1.08 -17.00
CA GLN A 267 -29.42 1.60 -18.27
C GLN A 267 -28.53 0.57 -18.99
N PRO A 268 -28.61 0.49 -20.33
CA PRO A 268 -27.73 -0.37 -21.10
C PRO A 268 -26.30 0.18 -21.09
N ILE A 269 -25.36 -0.71 -20.84
CA ILE A 269 -23.93 -0.41 -20.77
C ILE A 269 -23.11 -1.41 -21.56
N VAL A 270 -21.91 -0.99 -21.93
CA VAL A 270 -20.87 -1.85 -22.48
C VAL A 270 -19.74 -1.96 -21.45
N VAL A 271 -19.27 -3.19 -21.23
CA VAL A 271 -18.11 -3.49 -20.40
C VAL A 271 -16.99 -4.03 -21.26
N MET A 272 -15.78 -3.52 -21.04
CA MET A 272 -14.55 -4.11 -21.54
C MET A 272 -13.66 -4.48 -20.37
N GLN A 273 -13.37 -5.77 -20.25
CA GLN A 273 -12.45 -6.29 -19.26
C GLN A 273 -11.20 -6.81 -19.94
N SER A 274 -10.04 -6.30 -19.54
CA SER A 274 -8.74 -6.87 -19.92
C SER A 274 -8.04 -7.40 -18.69
N ILE A 275 -7.50 -8.61 -18.77
CA ILE A 275 -6.61 -9.16 -17.73
C ILE A 275 -5.26 -9.43 -18.38
N ARG A 276 -4.23 -8.78 -17.85
CA ARG A 276 -2.83 -9.02 -18.20
C ARG A 276 -2.20 -9.90 -17.15
N PHE A 277 -1.66 -11.05 -17.56
CA PHE A 277 -0.97 -11.99 -16.69
C PHE A 277 0.54 -11.74 -16.77
N ASP A 278 1.15 -11.51 -15.61
CA ASP A 278 2.54 -11.06 -15.47
C ASP A 278 3.22 -11.91 -14.38
N GLY A 279 3.74 -13.06 -14.79
CA GLY A 279 4.33 -14.05 -13.88
C GLY A 279 3.33 -14.61 -12.86
N ASP A 280 3.60 -14.37 -11.58
CA ASP A 280 2.79 -14.79 -10.44
C ASP A 280 1.73 -13.76 -10.02
N ARG A 281 1.49 -12.73 -10.86
CA ARG A 281 0.47 -11.71 -10.66
C ARG A 281 -0.30 -11.42 -11.95
N TYR A 282 -1.37 -10.66 -11.83
CA TYR A 282 -2.12 -10.11 -12.95
C TYR A 282 -2.57 -8.68 -12.66
N VAL A 283 -2.79 -7.90 -13.72
CA VAL A 283 -3.51 -6.63 -13.65
C VAL A 283 -4.84 -6.79 -14.36
N ARG A 284 -5.93 -6.46 -13.68
CA ARG A 284 -7.29 -6.46 -14.23
C ARG A 284 -7.73 -5.02 -14.46
N ILE A 285 -8.20 -4.77 -15.67
CA ILE A 285 -8.74 -3.51 -16.14
C ILE A 285 -10.21 -3.75 -16.48
N VAL A 286 -11.11 -2.94 -15.94
CA VAL A 286 -12.55 -2.99 -16.25
C VAL A 286 -13.02 -1.59 -16.62
N GLY A 287 -13.28 -1.37 -17.91
CA GLY A 287 -13.93 -0.17 -18.43
C GLY A 287 -15.43 -0.37 -18.54
N LEU A 288 -16.21 0.61 -18.10
CA LEU A 288 -17.67 0.66 -18.18
C LEU A 288 -18.09 1.98 -18.82
N THR A 289 -19.00 1.89 -19.78
CA THR A 289 -19.53 3.05 -20.51
C THR A 289 -20.98 2.81 -20.90
N ARG A 290 -21.75 3.88 -21.10
CA ARG A 290 -23.07 3.78 -21.72
C ARG A 290 -22.96 3.23 -23.14
N GLU A 291 -24.00 2.53 -23.58
CA GLU A 291 -24.03 1.85 -24.87
C GLU A 291 -23.80 2.81 -26.05
N GLU A 292 -24.36 4.02 -25.98
CA GLU A 292 -24.21 5.08 -26.99
C GLU A 292 -22.80 5.67 -27.06
N GLU A 293 -22.00 5.56 -26.01
CA GLU A 293 -20.62 6.07 -25.95
C GLU A 293 -19.56 5.00 -26.26
N ARG A 294 -20.00 3.79 -26.64
CA ARG A 294 -19.15 2.63 -26.90
C ARG A 294 -17.97 2.95 -27.82
N ASP A 295 -18.24 3.50 -29.00
CA ASP A 295 -17.23 3.68 -30.04
C ASP A 295 -16.18 4.72 -29.65
N ARG A 296 -16.56 5.71 -28.83
CA ARG A 296 -15.65 6.68 -28.24
C ARG A 296 -14.77 6.04 -27.16
N ASN A 297 -15.36 5.23 -26.28
CA ASN A 297 -14.70 4.85 -25.03
C ASN A 297 -13.95 3.51 -25.09
N LEU A 298 -14.36 2.55 -25.91
CA LEU A 298 -13.64 1.26 -26.03
C LEU A 298 -12.17 1.44 -26.47
N PRO A 299 -11.84 2.24 -27.49
CA PRO A 299 -10.44 2.48 -27.86
C PRO A 299 -9.63 3.14 -26.74
N ARG A 300 -10.25 4.06 -25.98
CA ARG A 300 -9.60 4.76 -24.85
C ARG A 300 -9.33 3.82 -23.69
N PHE A 301 -10.27 2.93 -23.37
CA PHE A 301 -10.04 1.89 -22.36
C PHE A 301 -8.85 1.00 -22.74
N ARG A 302 -8.69 0.69 -24.04
CA ARG A 302 -7.57 -0.12 -24.52
C ARG A 302 -6.26 0.64 -24.43
N ALA A 303 -6.24 1.91 -24.83
CA ALA A 303 -5.06 2.77 -24.70
C ALA A 303 -4.58 2.86 -23.24
N ILE A 304 -5.51 2.98 -22.27
CA ILE A 304 -5.17 2.94 -20.84
C ILE A 304 -4.60 1.57 -20.45
N ALA A 305 -5.23 0.48 -20.86
CA ALA A 305 -4.76 -0.87 -20.56
C ALA A 305 -3.33 -1.11 -21.09
N ASP A 306 -3.06 -0.69 -22.32
CA ASP A 306 -1.75 -0.80 -22.99
C ASP A 306 -0.69 0.11 -22.35
N GLY A 307 -1.11 1.20 -21.72
CA GLY A 307 -0.29 2.17 -20.99
C GLY A 307 -0.04 1.83 -19.53
N ILE A 308 -0.35 0.61 -19.07
CA ILE A 308 -0.03 0.17 -17.70
C ILE A 308 1.40 -0.36 -17.64
N GLU A 309 2.18 0.14 -16.69
CA GLU A 309 3.51 -0.37 -16.34
C GLU A 309 3.48 -0.97 -14.93
N THR A 310 3.93 -2.20 -14.75
CA THR A 310 3.98 -2.88 -13.44
C THR A 310 5.35 -2.68 -12.77
N LYS A 311 5.37 -2.59 -11.44
CA LYS A 311 6.60 -2.37 -10.64
C LYS A 311 7.06 -3.62 -9.85
N PHE A 312 6.38 -4.75 -10.04
CA PHE A 312 6.64 -5.99 -9.31
C PHE A 312 7.37 -7.00 -10.19
#